data_AF-A0A9W8LQD9-F1
#
_entry.id   AF-A0A9W8LQD9-F1
#
_cell.length_a   1.000
_cell.length_b   1.000
_cell.length_c   1.000
_cell.angle_alpha   90.00
_cell.angle_beta   90.00
_cell.angle_gamma   90.00
#
_symmetry.space_group_name_H-M   'P 1'
#
loop_
_entity.id
_entity.type
_entity.pdbx_description
1 polymer ?
#
loop_
_entity_poly.entity_id
_entity_poly.type
_entity_poly.pdbx_seq_one_letter_code
_entity_poly.pdbx_strand_id
1 'polypeptide(L)'
;MSKPKHLGVTPPVDTSQSSEGEEALAVDLLSILKSEGQFESEGERKNREVVLGKIDKLVKEFVYRASLKHKLPESLASACGGKIFTFGSYRLGVHGAGADIDTLCVVPSHVTREDFFDIMAGMLKERSEVTEITPVPDAYVPVIKMQFSGVDIDLTVAVLQQPTIPEDLELFDNNLLRTMDKTCVRSLNGSRVTDEILRLVPNIESFRLALRCIKLWAKRRAIYSNSVGFFGGVAWAMVVARICQLYPN
;
A
#
# COMPACT_ATOMS: atom_id res chain seq x y z
N MET A 1 -31.55 12.65 -19.18
CA MET A 1 -31.67 11.41 -18.38
C MET A 1 -30.32 11.13 -17.75
N SER A 2 -30.25 11.06 -16.42
CA SER A 2 -29.04 10.67 -15.70
C SER A 2 -28.63 9.28 -16.17
N LYS A 3 -27.41 9.09 -16.67
CA LYS A 3 -26.88 7.74 -16.90
C LYS A 3 -26.96 6.97 -15.56
N PRO A 4 -27.37 5.70 -15.55
CA PRO A 4 -27.26 4.89 -14.34
C PRO A 4 -25.80 4.91 -13.87
N LYS A 5 -25.60 5.26 -12.60
CA LYS A 5 -24.27 5.41 -12.00
C LYS A 5 -23.72 4.02 -11.67
N HIS A 6 -23.21 3.33 -12.68
CA HIS A 6 -22.45 2.08 -12.49
C HIS A 6 -20.94 2.39 -12.40
N LEU A 7 -20.18 1.47 -11.79
CA LEU A 7 -18.73 1.55 -11.78
C LEU A 7 -18.17 1.00 -13.11
N GLY A 8 -17.00 1.50 -13.53
CA GLY A 8 -16.35 1.09 -14.78
C GLY A 8 -16.79 1.86 -16.02
N VAL A 9 -16.16 1.54 -17.15
CA VAL A 9 -16.33 2.26 -18.44
C VAL A 9 -17.44 1.69 -19.34
N THR A 10 -18.06 0.56 -18.95
CA THR A 10 -19.20 -0.05 -19.65
C THR A 10 -20.28 -0.43 -18.64
N PRO A 11 -21.55 -0.60 -19.07
CA PRO A 11 -22.60 -1.18 -18.23
C PRO A 11 -22.20 -2.56 -17.67
N PRO A 12 -22.80 -2.99 -16.54
CA PRO A 12 -22.65 -4.36 -16.03
C PRO A 12 -23.20 -5.36 -17.05
N VAL A 13 -22.62 -6.57 -17.06
CA VAL A 13 -23.07 -7.69 -17.90
C VAL A 13 -24.29 -8.35 -17.27
N ASP A 14 -24.26 -8.55 -15.96
CA ASP A 14 -25.38 -9.10 -15.19
C ASP A 14 -25.43 -8.39 -13.83
N THR A 15 -26.64 -8.20 -13.31
CA THR A 15 -26.93 -7.64 -11.99
C THR A 15 -27.80 -8.58 -11.16
N SER A 16 -27.89 -9.86 -11.54
CA SER A 16 -28.51 -10.90 -10.72
C SER A 16 -27.77 -11.04 -9.38
N GLN A 17 -28.51 -11.42 -8.34
CA GLN A 17 -27.92 -11.79 -7.06
C GLN A 17 -27.40 -13.22 -7.15
N SER A 18 -26.44 -13.57 -6.29
CA SER A 18 -25.98 -14.95 -6.15
C SER A 18 -27.16 -15.86 -5.78
N SER A 19 -27.21 -17.04 -6.39
CA SER A 19 -28.08 -18.13 -5.96
C SER A 19 -27.54 -18.81 -4.70
N GLU A 20 -28.39 -19.53 -3.97
CA GLU A 20 -27.98 -20.31 -2.79
C GLU A 20 -26.83 -21.28 -3.10
N GLY A 21 -26.80 -21.84 -4.32
CA GLY A 21 -25.72 -22.72 -4.77
C GLY A 21 -24.39 -22.00 -4.97
N GLU A 22 -24.41 -20.77 -5.50
CA GLU A 22 -23.21 -19.95 -5.68
C GLU A 22 -22.67 -19.44 -4.35
N GLU A 23 -23.55 -19.08 -3.41
CA GLU A 23 -23.17 -18.72 -2.04
C GLU A 23 -22.49 -19.89 -1.32
N ALA A 24 -23.01 -21.11 -1.46
CA ALA A 24 -22.39 -22.32 -0.91
C ALA A 24 -20.98 -22.55 -1.49
N LEU A 25 -20.81 -22.38 -2.81
CA LEU A 25 -19.49 -22.47 -3.46
C LEU A 25 -18.52 -21.38 -2.99
N ALA A 26 -19.02 -20.18 -2.69
CA ALA A 26 -18.19 -19.10 -2.14
C ALA A 26 -17.69 -19.42 -0.72
N VAL A 27 -18.52 -20.08 0.11
CA VAL A 27 -18.13 -20.58 1.43
C VAL A 27 -17.05 -21.66 1.31
N ASP A 28 -17.20 -22.59 0.38
CA ASP A 28 -16.20 -23.64 0.12
C ASP A 28 -14.87 -23.03 -0.36
N LEU A 29 -14.92 -22.05 -1.27
CA LEU A 29 -13.74 -21.33 -1.73
C LEU A 29 -13.02 -20.64 -0.57
N LEU A 30 -13.75 -19.99 0.33
CA LEU A 30 -13.19 -19.36 1.53
C LEU A 30 -12.47 -20.40 2.42
N SER A 31 -13.08 -21.56 2.62
CA SER A 31 -12.48 -22.66 3.39
C SER A 31 -11.16 -23.14 2.76
N ILE A 32 -11.15 -23.35 1.44
CA ILE A 32 -9.95 -23.74 0.69
C ILE A 32 -8.86 -22.68 0.87
N LEU A 33 -9.17 -21.39 0.66
CA LEU A 33 -8.18 -20.31 0.79
C LEU A 33 -7.60 -20.21 2.21
N LYS A 34 -8.40 -20.47 3.25
CA LYS A 34 -7.91 -20.57 4.63
C LYS A 34 -6.94 -21.73 4.81
N SER A 35 -7.29 -22.92 4.31
CA SER A 35 -6.41 -24.10 4.38
C SER A 35 -5.09 -23.91 3.62
N GLU A 36 -5.10 -23.06 2.59
CA GLU A 36 -3.96 -22.72 1.74
C GLU A 36 -3.13 -21.53 2.27
N GLY A 37 -3.32 -21.15 3.53
CA GLY A 37 -2.54 -20.08 4.18
C GLY A 37 -2.74 -18.69 3.57
N GLN A 38 -3.85 -18.46 2.86
CA GLN A 38 -4.14 -17.17 2.23
C GLN A 38 -4.70 -16.14 3.22
N PHE A 39 -4.74 -16.42 4.53
CA PHE A 39 -5.17 -15.47 5.56
C PHE A 39 -4.14 -15.47 6.68
N GLU A 40 -3.83 -14.29 7.20
CA GLU A 40 -2.97 -14.16 8.37
C GLU A 40 -3.74 -14.46 9.66
N SER A 41 -3.00 -14.82 10.70
CA SER A 41 -3.53 -14.97 12.04
C SER A 41 -3.85 -13.61 12.68
N GLU A 42 -4.71 -13.62 13.71
CA GLU A 42 -5.01 -12.39 14.45
C GLU A 42 -3.77 -11.81 15.15
N GLY A 43 -2.85 -12.67 15.59
CA GLY A 43 -1.58 -12.27 16.19
C GLY A 43 -0.66 -11.54 15.21
N GLU A 44 -0.52 -12.07 13.98
CA GLU A 44 0.23 -11.42 12.90
C GLU A 44 -0.39 -10.06 12.56
N ARG A 45 -1.72 -9.99 12.40
CA ARG A 45 -2.42 -8.73 12.12
C ARG A 45 -2.14 -7.68 13.18
N LYS A 46 -2.28 -8.04 14.46
CA LYS A 46 -1.97 -7.14 15.60
C LYS A 46 -0.50 -6.69 15.60
N ASN A 47 0.43 -7.60 15.30
CA ASN A 47 1.85 -7.26 15.20
C ASN A 47 2.10 -6.23 14.09
N ARG A 48 1.50 -6.42 12.90
CA ARG A 48 1.62 -5.47 11.77
C ARG A 48 1.07 -4.08 12.12
N GLU A 49 -0.06 -4.00 12.82
CA GLU A 49 -0.63 -2.72 13.29
C GLU A 49 0.32 -2.01 14.27
N VAL A 50 0.92 -2.74 15.21
CA VAL A 50 1.90 -2.20 16.15
C VAL A 50 3.16 -1.70 15.43
N VAL A 51 3.67 -2.48 14.47
CA VAL A 51 4.84 -2.11 13.66
C VAL A 51 4.55 -0.83 12.86
N LEU A 52 3.40 -0.73 12.19
CA LEU A 52 3.01 0.48 11.46
C LEU A 52 2.90 1.70 12.37
N GLY A 53 2.31 1.56 13.57
CA GLY A 53 2.25 2.64 14.56
C GLY A 53 3.63 3.09 15.05
N LYS A 54 4.61 2.18 15.16
CA LYS A 54 6.00 2.52 15.47
C LYS A 54 6.70 3.24 14.32
N ILE A 55 6.47 2.80 13.08
CA ILE A 55 7.04 3.43 11.88
C ILE A 55 6.47 4.85 11.70
N ASP A 56 5.17 5.06 11.91
CA ASP A 56 4.55 6.40 11.83
C ASP A 56 5.24 7.40 12.79
N LYS A 57 5.47 6.97 14.04
CA LYS A 57 6.21 7.78 15.03
C LYS A 57 7.64 8.05 14.61
N LEU A 58 8.32 7.06 14.03
CA LEU A 58 9.69 7.23 13.51
C LEU A 58 9.74 8.21 12.34
N VAL A 59 8.72 8.21 11.47
CA VAL A 59 8.63 9.15 10.35
C VAL A 59 8.47 10.58 10.86
N LYS A 60 7.63 10.82 11.87
CA LYS A 60 7.47 12.15 12.50
C LYS A 60 8.77 12.64 13.14
N GLU A 61 9.46 11.76 13.86
CA GLU A 61 10.78 12.06 14.43
C GLU A 61 11.84 12.31 13.34
N PHE A 62 11.81 11.55 12.25
CA PHE A 62 12.69 11.75 11.11
C PHE A 62 12.49 13.14 10.48
N VAL A 63 11.24 13.53 10.23
CA VAL A 63 10.92 14.86 9.68
C VAL A 63 11.35 15.96 10.64
N TYR A 64 11.16 15.78 11.95
CA TYR A 64 11.64 16.73 12.96
C TYR A 64 13.18 16.90 12.89
N ARG A 65 13.95 15.80 12.91
CA ARG A 65 15.42 15.83 12.81
C ARG A 65 15.91 16.44 11.50
N ALA A 66 15.28 16.08 10.38
CA ALA A 66 15.60 16.66 9.08
C ALA A 66 15.32 18.18 9.08
N SER A 67 14.20 18.61 9.66
CA SER A 67 13.85 20.03 9.77
C SER A 67 14.90 20.82 10.56
N LEU A 68 15.39 20.27 11.68
CA LEU A 68 16.49 20.88 12.44
C LEU A 68 17.80 20.95 11.64
N LYS A 69 18.15 19.88 10.91
CA LYS A 69 19.34 19.86 10.01
C LYS A 69 19.25 20.96 8.95
N HIS A 70 18.05 21.23 8.43
CA HIS A 70 17.76 22.32 7.50
C HIS A 70 17.55 23.68 8.16
N LYS A 71 17.93 23.83 9.44
CA LYS A 71 17.94 25.07 10.21
C LYS A 71 16.57 25.70 10.45
N LEU A 72 15.50 24.89 10.44
CA LEU A 72 14.19 25.37 10.90
C LEU A 72 14.22 25.56 12.43
N PRO A 73 13.57 26.61 12.95
CA PRO A 73 13.31 26.74 14.39
C PRO A 73 12.60 25.51 14.94
N GLU A 74 12.92 25.13 16.17
CA GLU A 74 12.36 23.94 16.84
C GLU A 74 10.82 23.93 16.88
N SER A 75 10.20 25.10 17.07
CA SER A 75 8.75 25.26 17.05
C SER A 75 8.13 24.92 15.69
N LEU A 76 8.80 25.27 14.59
CA LEU A 76 8.36 24.92 13.23
C LEU A 76 8.68 23.45 12.90
N ALA A 77 9.86 22.97 13.28
CA ALA A 77 10.26 21.58 13.08
C ALA A 77 9.25 20.59 13.70
N SER A 78 8.72 20.93 14.89
CA SER A 78 7.71 20.12 15.59
C SER A 78 6.34 20.11 14.89
N ALA A 79 6.06 21.12 14.06
CA ALA A 79 4.79 21.27 13.34
C ALA A 79 4.85 20.77 11.88
N CYS A 80 6.02 20.34 11.39
CA CYS A 80 6.19 19.87 10.02
C CYS A 80 5.45 18.55 9.73
N GLY A 81 5.19 17.74 10.75
CA GLY A 81 4.41 16.51 10.64
C GLY A 81 5.18 15.38 9.94
N GLY A 82 4.48 14.65 9.07
CA GLY A 82 4.97 13.46 8.39
C GLY A 82 4.00 12.31 8.60
N LYS A 83 3.75 11.52 7.56
CA LYS A 83 2.70 10.49 7.59
C LYS A 83 3.08 9.28 6.77
N ILE A 84 2.68 8.10 7.24
CA ILE A 84 2.79 6.87 6.44
C ILE A 84 1.48 6.52 5.74
N PHE A 85 1.61 5.88 4.58
CA PHE A 85 0.51 5.27 3.84
C PHE A 85 0.92 3.86 3.47
N THR A 86 0.06 2.87 3.73
CA THR A 86 0.28 1.53 3.20
C THR A 86 -0.27 1.43 1.80
N PHE A 87 0.33 0.57 0.99
CA PHE A 87 -0.17 0.26 -0.35
C PHE A 87 -0.03 -1.22 -0.66
N GLY A 88 -0.24 -1.60 -1.92
CA GLY A 88 -0.02 -2.96 -2.36
C GLY A 88 -0.97 -3.96 -1.71
N SER A 89 -0.48 -5.17 -1.47
CA SER A 89 -1.34 -6.30 -1.08
C SER A 89 -1.91 -6.17 0.33
N TYR A 90 -1.14 -5.56 1.25
CA TYR A 90 -1.57 -5.29 2.62
C TYR A 90 -2.74 -4.31 2.65
N ARG A 91 -2.60 -3.17 1.98
CA ARG A 91 -3.66 -2.14 1.91
C ARG A 91 -4.92 -2.65 1.19
N LEU A 92 -4.76 -3.47 0.14
CA LEU A 92 -5.89 -4.14 -0.51
C LEU A 92 -6.59 -5.16 0.41
N GLY A 93 -5.95 -5.62 1.49
CA GLY A 93 -6.48 -6.65 2.39
C GLY A 93 -6.48 -8.03 1.75
N VAL A 94 -5.49 -8.31 0.89
CA VAL A 94 -5.31 -9.59 0.16
C VAL A 94 -3.91 -10.19 0.37
N HIS A 95 -3.20 -9.74 1.39
CA HIS A 95 -1.93 -10.30 1.82
C HIS A 95 -2.12 -11.61 2.57
N GLY A 96 -1.20 -12.55 2.38
CA GLY A 96 -1.17 -13.83 3.12
C GLY A 96 -0.21 -13.78 4.30
N ALA A 97 -0.09 -14.90 5.01
CA ALA A 97 0.94 -15.06 6.04
C ALA A 97 2.34 -14.83 5.46
N GLY A 98 3.21 -14.14 6.20
CA GLY A 98 4.57 -13.81 5.76
C GLY A 98 4.68 -12.83 4.58
N ALA A 99 3.59 -12.17 4.14
CA ALA A 99 3.70 -11.12 3.14
C ALA A 99 4.40 -9.87 3.70
N ASP A 100 5.07 -9.13 2.82
CA ASP A 100 5.65 -7.81 3.11
C ASP A 100 4.57 -6.73 3.27
N ILE A 101 4.95 -5.62 3.91
CA ILE A 101 4.14 -4.38 3.93
C ILE A 101 4.84 -3.31 3.12
N ASP A 102 4.26 -3.02 1.97
CA ASP A 102 4.56 -1.83 1.18
C ASP A 102 4.11 -0.57 1.93
N THR A 103 5.07 0.25 2.34
CA THR A 103 4.83 1.47 3.12
C THR A 103 5.45 2.69 2.43
N LEU A 104 4.67 3.75 2.30
CA LEU A 104 5.09 5.04 1.78
C LEU A 104 5.20 6.04 2.93
N CYS A 105 6.37 6.65 3.09
CA CYS A 105 6.61 7.79 3.94
C CYS A 105 6.39 9.09 3.13
N VAL A 106 5.49 9.96 3.58
CA VAL A 106 5.22 11.25 2.97
C VAL A 106 5.77 12.37 3.86
N VAL A 107 6.61 13.21 3.26
CA VAL A 107 7.39 14.24 3.96
C VAL A 107 7.26 15.62 3.30
N PRO A 108 7.47 16.72 4.05
CA PRO A 108 7.36 18.07 3.51
C PRO A 108 8.54 18.44 2.60
N SER A 109 8.39 19.55 1.87
CA SER A 109 9.23 19.92 0.72
C SER A 109 10.72 20.16 1.03
N HIS A 110 11.06 20.53 2.26
CA HIS A 110 12.44 20.73 2.69
C HIS A 110 13.17 19.44 3.04
N VAL A 111 12.45 18.33 3.25
CA VAL A 111 13.06 17.03 3.53
C VAL A 111 13.46 16.36 2.22
N THR A 112 14.71 15.91 2.13
CA THR A 112 15.26 15.34 0.90
C THR A 112 15.29 13.81 0.93
N ARG A 113 15.48 13.19 -0.24
CA ARG A 113 15.75 11.75 -0.34
C ARG A 113 17.07 11.36 0.33
N GLU A 114 18.06 12.24 0.31
CA GLU A 114 19.32 12.04 1.02
C GLU A 114 19.07 11.96 2.53
N ASP A 115 18.25 12.85 3.09
CA ASP A 115 17.86 12.78 4.50
C ASP A 115 17.14 11.46 4.84
N PHE A 116 16.32 10.94 3.92
CA PHE A 116 15.68 9.64 4.09
C PHE A 116 16.70 8.49 4.17
N PHE A 117 17.71 8.47 3.29
CA PHE A 117 18.72 7.43 3.31
C PHE A 117 19.80 7.59 4.38
N ASP A 118 19.97 8.81 4.91
CA ASP A 118 20.91 9.09 5.99
C ASP A 118 20.23 9.03 7.37
N ILE A 119 19.29 9.93 7.63
CA ILE A 119 18.67 10.14 8.95
C ILE A 119 17.70 9.01 9.26
N MET A 120 16.73 8.75 8.37
CA MET A 120 15.72 7.70 8.63
C MET A 120 16.37 6.32 8.69
N ALA A 121 17.26 6.00 7.74
CA ALA A 121 18.00 4.73 7.79
C ALA A 121 18.89 4.61 9.03
N GLY A 122 19.56 5.69 9.46
CA GLY A 122 20.33 5.73 10.70
C GLY A 122 19.48 5.46 11.93
N MET A 123 18.34 6.16 12.06
CA MET A 123 17.39 5.95 13.14
C MET A 123 16.83 4.52 13.19
N LEU A 124 16.58 3.92 12.03
CA LEU A 124 16.13 2.53 11.95
C LEU A 124 17.21 1.55 12.41
N LYS A 125 18.48 1.78 12.07
CA LYS A 125 19.62 0.93 12.50
C LYS A 125 19.85 0.94 14.01
N GLU A 126 19.46 2.01 14.70
CA GLU A 126 19.59 2.13 16.16
C GLU A 126 18.53 1.33 16.94
N ARG A 127 17.51 0.81 16.26
CA ARG A 127 16.41 0.06 16.89
C ARG A 127 16.76 -1.41 17.01
N SER A 128 16.69 -1.96 18.22
CA SER A 128 16.86 -3.39 18.45
C SER A 128 15.81 -4.27 17.73
N GLU A 129 14.64 -3.69 17.42
CA GLU A 129 13.58 -4.41 16.73
C GLU A 129 13.74 -4.46 15.20
N VAL A 130 14.75 -3.78 14.64
CA VAL A 130 15.00 -3.72 13.19
C VAL A 130 16.19 -4.59 12.84
N THR A 131 15.96 -5.52 11.92
CA THR A 131 16.96 -6.44 11.36
C THR A 131 16.97 -6.34 9.83
N GLU A 132 18.00 -6.88 9.20
CA GLU A 132 18.11 -7.02 7.73
C GLU A 132 17.92 -5.71 6.93
N ILE A 133 18.28 -4.57 7.51
CA ILE A 133 18.10 -3.27 6.88
C ILE A 133 19.02 -3.09 5.65
N THR A 134 18.38 -2.86 4.50
CA THR A 134 19.02 -2.70 3.20
C THR A 134 18.46 -1.46 2.49
N PRO A 135 19.15 -0.31 2.58
CA PRO A 135 18.84 0.87 1.78
C PRO A 135 19.19 0.67 0.30
N VAL A 136 18.26 1.00 -0.61
CA VAL A 136 18.45 0.86 -2.06
C VAL A 136 18.08 2.18 -2.77
N PRO A 137 18.99 3.17 -2.79
CA PRO A 137 18.71 4.49 -3.34
C PRO A 137 18.57 4.51 -4.87
N ASP A 138 19.26 3.61 -5.58
CA ASP A 138 19.35 3.58 -7.05
C ASP A 138 18.26 2.71 -7.73
N ALA A 139 17.29 2.20 -6.97
CA ALA A 139 16.18 1.44 -7.53
C ALA A 139 15.22 2.33 -8.35
N TYR A 140 14.39 1.71 -9.19
CA TYR A 140 13.38 2.42 -9.99
C TYR A 140 12.43 3.27 -9.12
N VAL A 141 12.10 2.76 -7.93
CA VAL A 141 11.53 3.49 -6.80
C VAL A 141 12.50 3.29 -5.62
N PRO A 142 13.17 4.35 -5.14
CA PRO A 142 14.08 4.25 -4.01
C PRO A 142 13.36 3.74 -2.76
N VAL A 143 13.99 2.79 -2.06
CA VAL A 143 13.35 2.04 -0.96
C VAL A 143 14.37 1.68 0.12
N ILE A 144 13.95 1.66 1.37
CA ILE A 144 14.64 0.99 2.48
C ILE A 144 13.88 -0.29 2.77
N LYS A 145 14.53 -1.44 2.55
CA LYS A 145 13.99 -2.74 2.92
C LYS A 145 14.48 -3.10 4.32
N MET A 146 13.62 -3.67 5.15
CA MET A 146 13.99 -4.10 6.50
C MET A 146 13.03 -5.16 7.01
N GLN A 147 13.44 -5.87 8.06
CA GLN A 147 12.53 -6.61 8.90
C GLN A 147 12.34 -5.85 10.22
N PHE A 148 11.10 -5.54 10.58
CA PHE A 148 10.75 -4.83 11.82
C PHE A 148 9.90 -5.74 12.70
N SER A 149 10.43 -6.20 13.84
CA SER A 149 9.75 -7.14 14.75
C SER A 149 9.22 -8.38 14.00
N GLY A 150 10.04 -8.93 13.10
CA GLY A 150 9.71 -10.11 12.29
C GLY A 150 8.78 -9.85 11.09
N VAL A 151 8.45 -8.59 10.79
CA VAL A 151 7.63 -8.20 9.64
C VAL A 151 8.50 -7.56 8.56
N ASP A 152 8.47 -8.08 7.34
CA ASP A 152 9.17 -7.47 6.22
C ASP A 152 8.47 -6.19 5.77
N ILE A 153 9.23 -5.09 5.70
CA ILE A 153 8.75 -3.76 5.34
C ILE A 153 9.59 -3.22 4.16
N ASP A 154 8.88 -2.82 3.11
CA ASP A 154 9.43 -2.02 2.01
C ASP A 154 9.02 -0.57 2.24
N LEU A 155 9.92 0.28 2.76
CA LEU A 155 9.66 1.68 3.06
C LEU A 155 10.17 2.59 1.94
N THR A 156 9.25 3.24 1.24
CA THR A 156 9.53 4.23 0.18
C THR A 156 9.30 5.65 0.69
N VAL A 157 9.77 6.67 -0.04
CA VAL A 157 9.58 8.07 0.31
C VAL A 157 8.98 8.88 -0.84
N ALA A 158 8.10 9.82 -0.52
CA ALA A 158 7.62 10.87 -1.41
C ALA A 158 7.70 12.24 -0.71
N VAL A 159 8.33 13.19 -1.39
CA VAL A 159 8.45 14.58 -0.92
C VAL A 159 7.32 15.40 -1.55
N LEU A 160 6.34 15.81 -0.75
CA LEU A 160 5.28 16.69 -1.22
C LEU A 160 5.74 18.15 -1.23
N GLN A 161 5.27 18.91 -2.21
CA GLN A 161 5.55 20.34 -2.34
C GLN A 161 4.68 21.17 -1.38
N GLN A 162 4.75 20.83 -0.10
CA GLN A 162 4.03 21.45 1.01
C GLN A 162 5.00 21.65 2.20
N PRO A 163 4.91 22.76 2.94
CA PRO A 163 5.81 23.05 4.06
C PRO A 163 5.55 22.14 5.28
N THR A 164 4.35 21.61 5.40
CA THR A 164 3.91 20.70 6.47
C THR A 164 3.06 19.58 5.87
N ILE A 165 2.98 18.46 6.58
CA ILE A 165 2.17 17.30 6.21
C ILE A 165 1.03 17.14 7.23
N PRO A 166 -0.23 17.42 6.85
CA PRO A 166 -1.38 17.27 7.73
C PRO A 166 -1.69 15.80 8.09
N GLU A 167 -2.21 15.56 9.29
CA GLU A 167 -2.63 14.21 9.73
C GLU A 167 -3.83 13.69 8.93
N ASP A 168 -4.69 14.58 8.44
CA ASP A 168 -5.85 14.27 7.59
C ASP A 168 -5.51 14.24 6.09
N LEU A 169 -4.22 14.35 5.73
CA LEU A 169 -3.79 14.29 4.34
C LEU A 169 -4.30 13.01 3.67
N GLU A 170 -4.96 13.19 2.53
CA GLU A 170 -5.31 12.12 1.60
C GLU A 170 -4.57 12.30 0.27
N LEU A 171 -4.19 11.19 -0.36
CA LEU A 171 -3.35 11.22 -1.56
C LEU A 171 -4.14 11.27 -2.88
N PHE A 172 -5.45 11.50 -2.86
CA PHE A 172 -6.31 11.40 -4.04
C PHE A 172 -6.24 12.62 -4.96
N ASP A 173 -6.02 13.80 -4.39
CA ASP A 173 -6.03 15.03 -5.18
C ASP A 173 -4.89 15.00 -6.20
N ASN A 174 -5.23 15.12 -7.49
CA ASN A 174 -4.26 15.22 -8.59
C ASN A 174 -3.39 16.47 -8.46
N ASN A 175 -3.84 17.51 -7.75
CA ASN A 175 -3.04 18.71 -7.52
C ASN A 175 -1.78 18.43 -6.70
N LEU A 176 -1.77 17.39 -5.86
CA LEU A 176 -0.58 16.96 -5.12
C LEU A 176 0.56 16.54 -6.04
N LEU A 177 0.25 16.05 -7.25
CA LEU A 177 1.25 15.59 -8.22
C LEU A 177 1.87 16.73 -9.02
N ARG A 178 1.29 17.94 -8.95
CA ARG A 178 1.85 19.11 -9.66
C ARG A 178 3.22 19.39 -9.08
N THR A 179 4.20 19.68 -9.95
CA THR A 179 5.57 20.06 -9.58
C THR A 179 6.41 18.99 -8.87
N MET A 180 5.91 17.76 -8.73
CA MET A 180 6.71 16.64 -8.20
C MET A 180 7.64 16.06 -9.26
N ASP A 181 8.81 15.58 -8.83
CA ASP A 181 9.69 14.82 -9.70
C ASP A 181 9.11 13.42 -10.00
N LYS A 182 9.57 12.82 -11.09
CA LYS A 182 9.07 11.52 -11.57
C LYS A 182 9.22 10.40 -10.54
N THR A 183 10.23 10.47 -9.67
CA THR A 183 10.48 9.46 -8.63
C THR A 183 9.42 9.54 -7.56
N CYS A 184 9.13 10.75 -7.04
CA CYS A 184 8.10 10.92 -6.02
C CYS A 184 6.69 10.60 -6.56
N VAL A 185 6.41 10.90 -7.83
CA VAL A 185 5.17 10.48 -8.50
C VAL A 185 5.05 8.94 -8.51
N ARG A 186 6.14 8.22 -8.80
CA ARG A 186 6.15 6.75 -8.76
C ARG A 186 5.91 6.20 -7.35
N SER A 187 6.54 6.79 -6.33
CA SER A 187 6.31 6.40 -4.92
C SER A 187 4.84 6.58 -4.51
N LEU A 188 4.22 7.71 -4.88
CA LEU A 188 2.81 7.98 -4.59
C LEU A 188 1.84 7.08 -5.36
N ASN A 189 2.18 6.70 -6.59
CA ASN A 189 1.30 5.92 -7.45
C ASN A 189 0.92 4.58 -6.83
N GLY A 190 1.79 3.96 -6.02
CA GLY A 190 1.47 2.74 -5.28
C GLY A 190 0.21 2.91 -4.44
N SER A 191 0.23 3.88 -3.51
CA SER A 191 -0.92 4.19 -2.65
C SER A 191 -2.15 4.65 -3.43
N ARG A 192 -1.95 5.56 -4.40
CA ARG A 192 -3.07 6.11 -5.19
C ARG A 192 -3.80 5.04 -6.00
N VAL A 193 -3.07 4.16 -6.69
CA VAL A 193 -3.68 3.08 -7.49
C VAL A 193 -4.43 2.10 -6.59
N THR A 194 -3.84 1.72 -5.46
CA THR A 194 -4.49 0.80 -4.51
C THR A 194 -5.82 1.38 -4.00
N ASP A 195 -5.83 2.64 -3.56
CA ASP A 195 -7.06 3.22 -3.03
C ASP A 195 -8.11 3.47 -4.14
N GLU A 196 -7.70 3.82 -5.36
CA GLU A 196 -8.62 3.93 -6.51
C GLU A 196 -9.26 2.58 -6.87
N ILE A 197 -8.50 1.47 -6.82
CA ILE A 197 -9.06 0.12 -7.02
C ILE A 197 -10.18 -0.14 -6.00
N LEU A 198 -9.95 0.15 -4.72
CA LEU A 198 -10.94 -0.07 -3.66
C LEU A 198 -12.19 0.81 -3.82
N ARG A 199 -12.05 2.02 -4.36
CA ARG A 199 -13.18 2.92 -4.68
C ARG A 199 -13.98 2.47 -5.90
N LEU A 200 -13.34 1.74 -6.82
CA LEU A 200 -13.89 1.36 -8.12
C LEU A 200 -14.48 -0.05 -8.14
N VAL A 201 -14.52 -0.76 -7.02
CA VAL A 201 -15.22 -2.04 -6.88
C VAL A 201 -16.55 -1.88 -6.14
N PRO A 202 -17.62 -2.57 -6.56
CA PRO A 202 -18.94 -2.44 -5.92
C PRO A 202 -19.01 -3.14 -4.56
N ASN A 203 -18.32 -4.27 -4.41
CA ASN A 203 -18.22 -5.01 -3.15
C ASN A 203 -16.73 -5.34 -2.86
N ILE A 204 -16.19 -4.76 -1.79
CA ILE A 204 -14.78 -4.91 -1.41
C ILE A 204 -14.50 -6.34 -0.90
N GLU A 205 -15.44 -6.98 -0.23
CA GLU A 205 -15.26 -8.34 0.33
C GLU A 205 -15.19 -9.38 -0.78
N SER A 206 -16.14 -9.33 -1.73
CA SER A 206 -16.14 -10.20 -2.92
C SER A 206 -14.88 -9.99 -3.76
N PHE A 207 -14.47 -8.72 -3.97
CA PHE A 207 -13.22 -8.40 -4.64
C PHE A 207 -12.00 -9.02 -3.94
N ARG A 208 -11.89 -8.89 -2.62
CA ARG A 208 -10.77 -9.45 -1.85
C ARG A 208 -10.72 -10.96 -1.94
N LEU A 209 -11.86 -11.64 -1.79
CA LEU A 209 -11.94 -13.10 -1.88
C LEU A 209 -11.53 -13.59 -3.28
N ALA A 210 -12.08 -12.99 -4.33
CA ALA A 210 -11.73 -13.30 -5.71
C ALA A 210 -10.25 -13.04 -6.00
N LEU A 211 -9.71 -11.91 -5.54
CA LEU A 211 -8.31 -11.56 -5.76
C LEU A 211 -7.36 -12.51 -5.01
N ARG A 212 -7.69 -12.95 -3.78
CA ARG A 212 -6.91 -13.98 -3.08
C ARG A 212 -6.87 -15.29 -3.88
N CYS A 213 -8.01 -15.73 -4.40
CA CYS A 213 -8.09 -16.90 -5.27
C CYS A 213 -7.23 -16.76 -6.54
N ILE A 214 -7.40 -15.67 -7.28
CA ILE A 214 -6.66 -15.43 -8.53
C ILE A 214 -5.16 -15.30 -8.28
N LYS A 215 -4.72 -14.69 -7.17
CA LYS A 215 -3.30 -14.63 -6.83
C LYS A 215 -2.73 -16.01 -6.50
N LEU A 216 -3.44 -16.82 -5.72
CA LEU A 216 -3.03 -18.19 -5.43
C LEU A 216 -2.93 -19.03 -6.72
N TRP A 217 -3.96 -18.95 -7.56
CA TRP A 217 -3.98 -19.61 -8.87
C TRP A 217 -2.80 -19.17 -9.74
N ALA A 218 -2.61 -17.87 -9.95
CA ALA A 218 -1.55 -17.34 -10.81
C ALA A 218 -0.15 -17.75 -10.34
N LYS A 219 0.07 -17.77 -9.01
CA LYS A 219 1.32 -18.28 -8.41
C LYS A 219 1.51 -19.78 -8.69
N ARG A 220 0.49 -20.60 -8.44
CA ARG A 220 0.54 -22.06 -8.70
C ARG A 220 0.72 -22.41 -10.18
N ARG A 221 0.25 -21.54 -11.07
CA ARG A 221 0.42 -21.67 -12.52
C ARG A 221 1.69 -21.01 -13.05
N ALA A 222 2.55 -20.48 -12.18
CA ALA A 222 3.81 -19.80 -12.53
C ALA A 222 3.64 -18.62 -13.52
N ILE A 223 2.51 -17.90 -13.43
CA ILE A 223 2.18 -16.72 -14.25
C ILE A 223 2.01 -15.46 -13.39
N TYR A 224 2.71 -15.41 -12.26
CA TYR A 224 2.73 -14.27 -11.34
C TYR A 224 4.16 -13.74 -11.20
N SER A 225 4.56 -12.80 -12.07
CA SER A 225 5.80 -12.04 -11.92
C SER A 225 5.96 -10.96 -13.00
N ASN A 226 6.00 -9.69 -12.59
CA ASN A 226 6.25 -8.57 -13.50
C ASN A 226 7.67 -8.56 -14.08
N SER A 227 8.66 -9.04 -13.33
CA SER A 227 10.07 -9.00 -13.76
C SER A 227 10.38 -9.94 -14.93
N VAL A 228 9.55 -10.97 -15.14
CA VAL A 228 9.67 -11.91 -16.27
C VAL A 228 8.51 -11.78 -17.28
N GLY A 229 7.80 -10.65 -17.27
CA GLY A 229 6.80 -10.31 -18.30
C GLY A 229 5.38 -10.83 -18.05
N PHE A 230 5.09 -11.44 -16.90
CA PHE A 230 3.72 -11.80 -16.49
C PHE A 230 3.07 -10.69 -15.65
N PHE A 231 1.80 -10.86 -15.31
CA PHE A 231 1.11 -9.93 -14.42
C PHE A 231 1.68 -10.01 -12.99
N GLY A 232 2.04 -8.83 -12.46
CA GLY A 232 2.28 -8.64 -11.03
C GLY A 232 0.98 -8.43 -10.24
N GLY A 233 1.11 -8.14 -8.94
CA GLY A 233 -0.04 -8.02 -8.02
C GLY A 233 -1.07 -6.97 -8.42
N VAL A 234 -0.62 -5.77 -8.81
CA VAL A 234 -1.51 -4.66 -9.20
C VAL A 234 -2.24 -4.97 -10.52
N ALA A 235 -1.56 -5.59 -11.48
CA ALA A 235 -2.19 -5.99 -12.74
C ALA A 235 -3.32 -7.00 -12.50
N TRP A 236 -3.08 -8.04 -11.68
CA TRP A 236 -4.13 -8.97 -11.27
C TRP A 236 -5.26 -8.30 -10.49
N ALA A 237 -4.95 -7.35 -9.60
CA ALA A 237 -5.96 -6.60 -8.87
C ALA A 237 -6.87 -5.80 -9.82
N MET A 238 -6.33 -5.13 -10.84
CA MET A 238 -7.12 -4.40 -11.83
C MET A 238 -8.01 -5.33 -12.67
N VAL A 239 -7.50 -6.49 -13.07
CA VAL A 239 -8.30 -7.50 -13.81
C VAL A 239 -9.48 -7.96 -12.97
N VAL A 240 -9.25 -8.35 -11.71
CA VAL A 240 -10.32 -8.80 -10.82
C VAL A 240 -11.31 -7.66 -10.54
N ALA A 241 -10.83 -6.44 -10.27
CA ALA A 241 -11.70 -5.28 -10.06
C ALA A 241 -12.59 -5.02 -11.27
N ARG A 242 -12.08 -5.19 -12.49
CA ARG A 242 -12.85 -5.03 -13.72
C ARG A 242 -13.98 -6.06 -13.82
N ILE A 243 -13.75 -7.31 -13.40
CA ILE A 243 -14.81 -8.34 -13.34
C ILE A 243 -15.85 -7.98 -12.29
N CYS A 244 -15.45 -7.51 -11.10
CA CYS A 244 -16.40 -7.05 -10.09
C CYS A 244 -17.28 -5.89 -10.60
N GLN A 245 -16.76 -5.00 -11.46
CA GLN A 245 -17.58 -3.96 -12.09
C GLN A 245 -18.60 -4.50 -13.08
N LEU A 246 -18.33 -5.64 -13.73
CA LEU A 246 -19.24 -6.28 -14.67
C LEU A 246 -20.34 -7.10 -13.98
N TYR A 247 -20.08 -7.57 -12.77
CA TYR A 247 -20.98 -8.37 -11.93
C TYR A 247 -21.03 -7.75 -10.52
N PRO A 248 -21.84 -6.70 -10.31
CA PRO A 248 -21.73 -5.85 -9.13
C PRO A 248 -22.43 -6.39 -7.88
N ASN A 249 -23.23 -7.45 -8.01
CA ASN A 249 -24.03 -8.05 -6.96
C ASN A 249 -23.50 -9.43 -6.59
#